data_AF-A0A9P6IPX4-F1
#
_entry.id   AF-A0A9P6IPX4-F1
#
_cell.length_a   1.000
_cell.length_b   1.000
_cell.length_c   1.000
_cell.angle_alpha   90.00
_cell.angle_beta   90.00
_cell.angle_gamma   90.00
#
_symmetry.space_group_name_H-M   'P 1'
#
loop_
_entity.id
_entity.type
_entity.pdbx_description
1 polymer ?
#
loop_
_entity_poly.entity_id
_entity_poly.type
_entity_poly.pdbx_seq_one_letter_code
_entity_poly.pdbx_strand_id
1 'polypeptide(L)' 'NTEVVPVIDTLRAGYGKVLAKGRLPEQPVIVKARYVSRAAEQKIKAVGGAVQLVA' A
#
# COMPACT_ATOMS: atom_id res chain seq x y z
N ASN A 1 11.08 17.48 2.27
CA ASN A 1 9.70 16.93 2.30
C ASN A 1 9.70 15.42 2.50
N THR A 2 10.69 14.88 3.24
CA THR A 2 10.95 13.43 3.36
C THR A 2 10.39 12.84 4.65
N GLU A 3 9.83 13.68 5.52
CA GLU A 3 9.34 13.30 6.85
C GLU A 3 7.90 12.76 6.83
N VAL A 4 7.13 13.07 5.77
CA VAL A 4 5.73 12.68 5.66
C VAL A 4 5.56 11.67 4.53
N VAL A 5 5.32 10.42 4.91
CA VAL A 5 5.00 9.33 3.97
C VAL A 5 3.50 9.33 3.68
N PRO A 6 3.06 9.28 2.41
CA PRO A 6 1.65 9.26 2.08
C PRO A 6 0.99 7.97 2.56
N VAL A 7 -0.14 8.12 3.24
CA VAL A 7 -0.98 7.02 3.72
C VAL A 7 -2.17 6.88 2.79
N ILE A 8 -2.26 5.73 2.11
CA ILE A 8 -3.35 5.38 1.21
C ILE A 8 -4.33 4.49 1.97
N ASP A 9 -5.52 5.03 2.25
CA ASP A 9 -6.61 4.27 2.85
C ASP A 9 -7.55 3.75 1.77
N THR A 10 -7.48 2.44 1.51
CA THR A 10 -8.28 1.82 0.46
C THR A 10 -9.73 1.62 0.88
N LEU A 11 -10.01 1.51 2.18
CA LEU A 11 -11.34 1.31 2.71
C LEU A 11 -12.18 2.58 2.56
N ARG A 12 -11.59 3.76 2.78
CA ARG A 12 -12.23 5.05 2.49
C ARG A 12 -12.62 5.21 1.02
N ALA A 13 -11.88 4.56 0.13
CA ALA A 13 -12.15 4.52 -1.30
C ALA A 13 -13.08 3.35 -1.72
N GLY A 14 -13.56 2.53 -0.77
CA GLY A 14 -14.48 1.41 -1.05
C GLY A 14 -13.80 0.12 -1.54
N TYR A 15 -12.47 0.02 -1.47
CA TYR A 15 -11.72 -1.16 -1.91
C TYR A 15 -11.32 -2.05 -0.73
N GLY A 16 -11.83 -3.29 -0.73
CA GLY A 16 -11.54 -4.29 0.30
C GLY A 16 -10.22 -5.04 0.10
N LYS A 17 -9.69 -5.12 -1.14
CA LYS A 17 -8.51 -5.92 -1.47
C LYS A 17 -7.54 -5.21 -2.42
N VAL A 18 -6.25 -5.22 -2.08
CA VAL A 18 -5.16 -4.69 -2.91
C VAL A 18 -4.45 -5.81 -3.68
N LEU A 19 -4.26 -5.60 -4.98
CA LEU A 19 -3.61 -6.52 -5.91
C LEU A 19 -2.40 -5.85 -6.58
N ALA A 20 -1.45 -6.65 -7.05
CA ALA A 20 -0.13 -6.20 -7.50
C ALA A 20 -0.05 -5.68 -8.95
N LYS A 21 -1.18 -5.33 -9.57
CA LYS A 21 -1.24 -4.92 -10.98
C LYS A 21 -0.70 -3.50 -11.16
N GLY A 22 0.01 -3.23 -12.26
CA GLY A 22 0.51 -1.89 -12.61
C GLY A 22 1.95 -1.64 -12.16
N ARG A 23 2.33 -0.37 -11.96
CA ARG A 23 3.65 0.05 -11.46
C ARG A 23 3.44 0.98 -10.26
N LEU A 24 4.30 0.88 -9.25
CA LEU A 24 4.33 1.84 -8.14
C LEU A 24 5.39 2.91 -8.45
N PRO A 25 5.21 4.15 -7.97
CA PRO A 25 6.26 5.16 -7.99
C PRO A 25 7.44 4.74 -7.11
N GLU A 26 8.63 5.30 -7.34
CA GLU A 26 9.85 5.06 -6.55
C GLU A 26 9.84 5.73 -5.16
N GLN A 27 8.66 6.14 -4.69
CA GLN A 27 8.48 6.77 -3.39
C GLN A 27 7.85 5.78 -2.42
N PRO A 28 8.31 5.73 -1.15
CA PRO A 28 7.69 4.87 -0.14
C PRO A 28 6.25 5.31 0.11
N VAL A 29 5.36 4.32 0.28
CA VAL A 29 3.93 4.51 0.56
C VAL A 29 3.47 3.59 1.68
N ILE A 30 2.53 4.05 2.50
CA ILE A 30 1.87 3.21 3.50
C ILE A 30 0.46 2.91 3.02
N VAL A 31 0.11 1.62 2.88
CA VAL A 31 -1.21 1.20 2.41
C VAL A 31 -2.00 0.58 3.56
N LYS A 32 -3.17 1.17 3.86
CA LYS A 32 -4.15 0.64 4.81
C LYS A 32 -5.25 -0.08 4.05
N ALA A 33 -5.38 -1.40 4.27
CA ALA A 33 -6.34 -2.23 3.57
C ALA A 33 -6.78 -3.43 4.42
N ARG A 34 -7.94 -4.03 4.11
CA ARG A 34 -8.42 -5.25 4.77
C ARG A 34 -7.71 -6.51 4.27
N TYR A 35 -7.52 -6.61 2.95
CA TYR A 35 -6.79 -7.73 2.34
C TYR A 35 -5.73 -7.22 1.37
N VAL A 36 -4.55 -7.84 1.38
CA VAL A 36 -3.47 -7.54 0.43
C VAL A 36 -2.92 -8.86 -0.11
N SER A 37 -2.68 -8.94 -1.42
CA SER A 37 -2.02 -10.12 -1.97
C SER A 37 -0.53 -10.11 -1.64
N ARG A 38 0.07 -11.29 -1.48
CA ARG A 38 1.52 -11.45 -1.21
C ARG A 38 2.39 -10.69 -2.23
N ALA A 39 2.02 -10.74 -3.50
CA ALA A 39 2.72 -10.01 -4.56
C ALA A 39 2.61 -8.49 -4.41
N ALA A 40 1.47 -7.97 -3.95
CA ALA A 40 1.29 -6.53 -3.74
C ALA A 40 2.11 -6.06 -2.54
N GLU A 41 2.10 -6.84 -1.45
CA GLU A 41 2.91 -6.57 -0.26
C GLU A 41 4.41 -6.54 -0.58
N GLN A 42 4.91 -7.53 -1.32
CA GLN A 42 6.32 -7.57 -1.76
C GLN A 42 6.69 -6.32 -2.58
N LYS A 43 5.80 -5.88 -3.47
CA LYS A 43 6.03 -4.70 -4.30
C LYS A 43 6.04 -3.40 -3.51
N ILE A 44 5.15 -3.27 -2.51
CA ILE A 44 5.11 -2.11 -1.62
C ILE A 44 6.38 -2.08 -0.74
N LYS A 45 6.82 -3.24 -0.24
CA LYS A 45 8.09 -3.34 0.52
C LYS A 45 9.32 -3.03 -0.32
N ALA A 46 9.31 -3.42 -1.61
CA ALA A 46 10.43 -3.16 -2.53
C ALA A 46 10.69 -1.66 -2.75
N VAL A 47 9.66 -0.81 -2.64
CA VAL A 47 9.80 0.66 -2.72
C VAL A 47 10.00 1.33 -1.34
N GLY A 48 10.27 0.54 -0.29
CA GLY A 48 10.45 1.04 1.08
C GLY A 48 9.15 1.40 1.80
N GLY A 49 8.00 0.96 1.27
CA GLY A 49 6.69 1.17 1.87
C GLY A 49 6.31 0.11 2.90
N ALA A 50 5.13 0.29 3.50
CA ALA A 50 4.57 -0.65 4.47
C ALA A 50 3.08 -0.90 4.23
N VAL A 51 2.60 -2.05 4.69
CA VAL A 51 1.18 -2.44 4.63
C VAL A 51 0.66 -2.52 6.06
N GLN A 52 -0.44 -1.83 6.33
CA GLN A 52 -1.17 -1.92 7.58
C GLN A 52 -2.51 -2.61 7.32
N LEU A 53 -2.66 -3.82 7.88
CA LEU A 53 -3.91 -4.55 7.83
C LEU A 53 -4.90 -3.94 8.83
N VAL A 54 -6.11 -3.68 8.35
CA VAL A 54 -7.21 -3.13 9.15
C VAL A 54 -8.35 -4.15 9.16
N ALA A 55 -8.92 -4.41 10.35
CA ALA A 55 -10.05 -5.34 10.52
C ALA A 55 -11.34 -4.81 9.86
#